data_AF-A0A8S2YAY6-F1
#
_entry.id   AF-A0A8S2YAY6-F1
#
_cell.length_a   1.000
_cell.length_b   1.000
_cell.length_c   1.000
_cell.angle_alpha   90.00
_cell.angle_beta   90.00
_cell.angle_gamma   90.00
#
_symmetry.space_group_name_H-M   'P 1'
#
loop_
_entity.id
_entity.type
_entity.pdbx_description
1 polymer ?
#
loop_
_entity_poly.entity_id
_entity_poly.type
_entity_poly.pdbx_seq_one_letter_code
_entity_poly.pdbx_strand_id
1 'polypeptide(L)' 'EPHIEGEPGDLKFTIRIQKHPYFERKNNDLYTNLTITLQDALNGFNVSFPHLDGHKV' A
#
# COMPACT_ATOMS: atom_id res chain seq x y z
N GLU A 1 16.14 -17.22 44.94
CA GLU A 1 15.35 -16.56 43.88
C GLU A 1 16.15 -16.62 42.59
N PRO A 2 15.56 -16.80 41.40
CA PRO A 2 16.37 -16.90 40.19
C PRO A 2 16.95 -15.52 39.85
N HIS A 3 18.28 -15.43 39.90
CA HIS A 3 19.06 -14.29 39.43
C HIS A 3 19.02 -14.26 37.89
N ILE A 4 18.52 -13.16 37.32
CA ILE A 4 18.54 -12.91 35.88
C ILE A 4 19.89 -12.24 35.57
N GLU A 5 20.94 -13.04 35.39
CA GLU A 5 22.24 -12.54 34.90
C GLU A 5 22.33 -12.75 33.39
N GLY A 6 22.09 -11.67 32.65
CA GLY A 6 22.26 -11.60 31.20
C GLY A 6 22.01 -10.20 30.67
N GLU A 7 22.90 -9.69 29.81
CA GLU A 7 22.72 -8.41 29.13
C GLU A 7 21.49 -8.47 28.22
N PRO A 8 20.67 -7.40 28.15
CA PRO A 8 19.55 -7.34 27.21
C PRO A 8 20.01 -7.55 25.76
N GLY A 9 19.34 -8.46 25.05
CA GLY A 9 19.59 -8.71 23.64
C GLY A 9 18.87 -7.72 22.69
N ASP A 10 19.11 -7.88 21.39
CA ASP A 10 18.53 -7.01 20.37
C ASP A 10 17.08 -7.36 20.03
N LEU A 11 16.27 -6.33 19.76
CA LEU A 11 14.93 -6.45 19.20
C LEU A 11 14.96 -6.08 17.70
N LYS A 12 14.60 -7.03 16.84
CA LYS A 12 14.55 -6.82 15.38
C LYS A 12 13.11 -6.79 14.89
N PHE A 13 12.73 -5.66 14.27
CA PHE A 13 11.45 -5.51 13.59
C PHE A 13 11.61 -5.63 12.08
N THR A 14 10.66 -6.34 11.45
CA THR A 14 10.51 -6.39 10.00
C THR A 14 9.14 -5.87 9.62
N ILE A 15 9.10 -4.80 8.83
CA ILE A 15 7.85 -4.25 8.32
C ILE A 15 7.39 -5.08 7.11
N ARG A 16 6.12 -5.47 7.10
CA ARG A 16 5.48 -6.12 5.96
C ARG A 16 4.30 -5.27 5.51
N ILE A 17 4.19 -5.05 4.21
CA ILE A 17 3.08 -4.30 3.62
C ILE A 17 1.85 -5.22 3.60
N GLN A 18 0.76 -4.78 4.22
CA GLN A 18 -0.52 -5.47 4.13
C GLN A 18 -1.17 -5.15 2.78
N LYS A 19 -1.92 -6.13 2.24
CA LYS A 19 -2.67 -5.93 1.00
C LYS A 19 -3.75 -4.87 1.23
N HIS A 20 -3.71 -3.81 0.43
CA HIS A 20 -4.74 -2.79 0.41
C HIS A 20 -5.84 -3.18 -0.61
N PRO A 21 -7.13 -2.87 -0.37
CA PRO A 21 -8.22 -3.22 -1.28
C PRO A 21 -8.06 -2.63 -2.69
N TYR A 22 -7.48 -1.44 -2.81
CA TYR A 22 -7.42 -0.69 -4.07
C TYR A 22 -6.02 -0.46 -4.61
N PHE A 23 -4.99 -0.57 -3.78
CA PHE A 23 -3.63 -0.18 -4.13
C PHE A 23 -2.66 -1.32 -3.94
N GLU A 24 -1.74 -1.46 -4.87
CA GLU A 24 -0.58 -2.33 -4.76
C GLU A 24 0.67 -1.46 -4.80
N ARG A 25 1.50 -1.54 -3.75
CA ARG A 25 2.79 -0.84 -3.73
C ARG A 25 3.82 -1.65 -4.51
N LYS A 26 4.44 -1.03 -5.51
CA LYS A 26 5.61 -1.59 -6.21
C LYS A 26 6.76 -0.59 -6.08
N ASN A 27 7.76 -0.96 -5.27
CA ASN A 27 8.86 -0.06 -4.91
C ASN A 27 8.35 1.27 -4.31
N ASN A 28 8.48 2.37 -5.06
CA ASN A 28 8.08 3.71 -4.65
C ASN A 28 6.75 4.16 -5.28
N ASP A 29 6.10 3.29 -6.04
CA ASP A 29 4.90 3.60 -6.81
C ASP A 29 3.65 2.88 -6.27
N LEU A 30 2.48 3.45 -6.58
CA LEU A 30 1.17 2.88 -6.28
C LEU A 30 0.47 2.49 -7.58
N TYR A 31 0.07 1.23 -7.65
CA TYR A 31 -0.66 0.66 -8.77
C TYR A 31 -2.12 0.42 -8.36
N THR A 32 -3.04 0.66 -9.29
CA THR A 32 -4.45 0.29 -9.15
C THR A 32 -5.01 -0.17 -10.49
N ASN A 33 -6.01 -1.04 -10.46
CA ASN A 33 -6.68 -1.51 -11.67
C ASN A 33 -8.01 -0.78 -11.78
N LEU A 34 -8.21 -0.08 -12.89
CA LEU A 34 -9.46 0.59 -13.22
C LEU A 34 -10.16 -0.16 -14.34
N THR A 35 -11.41 -0.57 -14.08
CA THR A 35 -12.26 -1.16 -15.12
C THR A 35 -12.96 -0.03 -15.87
N ILE A 36 -12.68 0.08 -17.16
CA ILE A 36 -13.30 1.04 -18.07
C ILE A 36 -14.03 0.31 -19.20
N THR A 37 -14.99 0.98 -19.82
CA THR A 37 -15.66 0.42 -21.00
C THR A 37 -14.74 0.52 -22.23
N LEU A 38 -15.00 -0.31 -23.26
CA LEU A 38 -14.30 -0.18 -24.54
C LEU A 38 -14.54 1.20 -25.17
N GLN A 39 -15.74 1.74 -25.03
CA GLN A 39 -16.09 3.07 -25.55
C GLN A 39 -15.23 4.17 -24.91
N ASP A 40 -15.04 4.11 -23.59
CA ASP A 40 -14.18 5.05 -22.84
C ASP A 40 -12.71 4.93 -23.26
N ALA A 41 -12.23 3.69 -23.44
CA ALA A 41 -10.87 3.44 -23.89
C ALA A 41 -10.58 4.01 -25.29
N LEU A 42 -11.58 4.02 -26.19
CA LEU A 42 -11.44 4.50 -27.56
C LEU A 42 -11.65 6.01 -27.72
N ASN A 43 -12.58 6.59 -26.96
CA ASN A 43 -12.96 8.00 -27.10
C ASN A 43 -12.30 8.92 -26.06
N GLY A 44 -11.59 8.36 -25.09
CA GLY A 44 -11.06 9.06 -23.94
C GLY A 44 -12.05 9.13 -22.79
N PHE A 45 -11.51 9.16 -21.57
CA PHE A 45 -12.29 9.24 -20.34
C PHE A 45 -11.54 10.05 -19.28
N ASN A 46 -12.29 10.53 -18.29
CA ASN A 46 -11.74 11.10 -17.06
C ASN A 46 -12.31 10.31 -15.88
N VAL A 47 -11.44 9.95 -14.95
CA VAL A 47 -11.81 9.25 -13.73
C VAL A 47 -11.29 10.06 -12.56
N SER A 48 -12.05 10.09 -11.46
CA SER A 48 -11.53 10.64 -10.22
C SER A 48 -11.83 9.71 -9.05
N PHE A 49 -10.82 9.49 -8.21
CA PHE A 49 -10.91 8.58 -7.07
C PHE A 49 -10.04 9.07 -5.89
N PRO A 50 -10.38 8.67 -4.65
CA PRO A 50 -9.60 9.06 -3.49
C PRO A 50 -8.25 8.36 -3.46
N HIS A 51 -7.20 9.13 -3.25
CA HIS A 51 -5.84 8.65 -3.01
C HIS A 51 -5.64 8.29 -1.52
N LEU A 52 -4.50 7.70 -1.16
CA LEU A 52 -4.21 7.25 0.21
C LEU A 52 -4.23 8.37 1.27
N ASP A 53 -3.96 9.60 0.86
CA ASP A 53 -3.98 10.82 1.67
C ASP A 53 -5.30 11.60 1.55
N GLY A 54 -6.29 11.03 0.86
CA GLY A 54 -7.65 11.55 0.80
C GLY A 54 -7.90 12.65 -0.23
N HIS A 55 -6.88 13.10 -0.97
CA HIS A 55 -7.11 13.99 -2.12
C HIS A 55 -7.72 13.21 -3.30
N LYS A 56 -8.37 13.94 -4.20
CA LYS A 56 -8.90 13.39 -5.45
C LYS A 56 -7.84 13.49 -6.54
N VAL A 57 -7.49 12.34 -7.11
CA VAL A 57 -6.74 12.23 -8.38
C VAL A 57 -7.75 12.13 -9.50
#